data_AF-A0A329R9E7-F1
#
_entry.id   AF-A0A329R9E7-F1
#
_cell.length_a   1.000
_cell.length_b   1.000
_cell.length_c   1.000
_cell.angle_alpha   90.00
_cell.angle_beta   90.00
_cell.angle_gamma   90.00
#
_symmetry.space_group_name_H-M   'P 1'
#
loop_
_entity.id
_entity.type
_entity.pdbx_description
1 polymer ?
#
loop_
_entity_poly.entity_id
_entity_poly.type
_entity_poly.pdbx_seq_one_letter_code
_entity_poly.pdbx_strand_id
1 'polypeptide(L)' 'MRTILDDQRIDGRVVFLTSWEPTWEPAVSEIKKYRKRKRLKVERTYIGAEAEED' A
#
# COMPACT_ATOMS: atom_id res chain seq x y z
N MET A 1 5.69 -15.37 4.69
CA MET A 1 4.38 -14.72 4.43
C MET A 1 4.61 -13.66 3.37
N ARG A 2 3.99 -13.77 2.19
CA ARG A 2 4.18 -12.80 1.11
C ARG A 2 3.48 -11.50 1.51
N THR A 3 4.25 -10.41 1.59
CA THR A 3 3.70 -9.11 1.99
C THR A 3 4.11 -8.06 0.97
N ILE A 4 3.12 -7.31 0.50
CA ILE A 4 3.33 -6.16 -0.37
C ILE A 4 3.91 -5.03 0.48
N LEU A 5 5.02 -4.48 0.02
CA LEU A 5 5.74 -3.37 0.65
C LEU A 5 5.28 -2.04 0.07
N ASP A 6 5.22 -1.94 -1.25
CA ASP A 6 4.84 -0.71 -1.94
C ASP A 6 4.14 -0.99 -3.29
N ASP A 7 3.50 0.03 -3.85
CA ASP A 7 2.90 0.01 -5.19
C ASP A 7 3.42 1.17 -6.04
N GLN A 8 3.90 0.86 -7.25
CA GLN A 8 4.36 1.83 -8.22
C GLN A 8 3.51 1.74 -9.49
N ARG A 9 3.22 2.88 -10.11
CA ARG A 9 2.64 2.95 -11.45
C ARG A 9 3.74 3.16 -12.46
N ILE A 10 3.90 2.21 -13.39
CA ILE A 10 4.85 2.28 -14.51
C ILE A 10 4.05 2.02 -15.79
N ASP A 11 4.10 2.93 -16.75
CA ASP A 11 3.42 2.82 -18.05
C ASP A 11 1.93 2.45 -17.96
N GLY A 12 1.23 3.02 -16.96
CA GLY A 12 -0.19 2.76 -16.70
C GLY A 12 -0.49 1.44 -15.98
N ARG A 13 0.51 0.57 -15.79
CA ARG A 13 0.40 -0.68 -15.03
C ARG A 13 0.82 -0.45 -13.58
N VAL A 14 0.07 -1.05 -12.65
CA VAL A 14 0.42 -1.04 -11.22
C VAL A 14 1.29 -2.25 -10.93
N VAL A 15 2.50 -2.00 -10.45
CA VAL A 15 3.49 -2.99 -10.04
C VAL A 15 3.59 -2.95 -8.53
N PHE A 16 3.66 -4.11 -7.87
CA PHE A 16 3.76 -4.21 -6.43
C PHE A 16 5.15 -4.72 -6.04
N LEU A 17 5.81 -4.02 -5.13
CA LEU A 17 7.05 -4.47 -4.54
C LEU A 17 6.73 -5.49 -3.43
N THR A 18 7.29 -6.70 -3.50
CA THR A 18 7.13 -7.72 -2.46
C THR A 18 8.48 -8.15 -1.89
N SER A 19 8.47 -8.64 -0.65
CA SER A 19 9.69 -8.94 0.14
C SER A 19 10.51 -10.16 -0.30
N TRP A 20 10.13 -10.85 -1.38
CA TRP A 20 10.81 -12.08 -1.80
C TRP A 20 11.25 -12.03 -3.26
N GLU A 21 10.38 -11.57 -4.17
CA GLU A 21 10.67 -11.26 -5.58
C GLU A 21 9.64 -10.24 -6.10
N PRO A 22 9.95 -9.40 -7.10
CA PRO A 22 8.96 -8.61 -7.82
C PRO A 22 8.10 -9.55 -8.66
N THR A 23 7.18 -10.26 -8.02
CA THR A 23 6.17 -11.04 -8.75
C THR A 23 5.29 -10.05 -9.47
N TRP A 24 5.24 -10.15 -10.81
CA TRP A 24 4.43 -9.28 -11.66
C TRP A 24 2.94 -9.27 -11.28
N GLU A 25 2.47 -10.30 -10.58
CA GLU A 25 1.08 -10.45 -10.17
C GLU A 25 0.97 -11.04 -8.74
N PRO A 26 0.88 -10.20 -7.70
CA PRO A 26 0.61 -10.68 -6.34
C PRO A 26 -0.84 -11.18 -6.21
N ALA A 27 -1.08 -12.03 -5.20
CA ALA A 27 -2.40 -12.56 -4.94
C ALA A 27 -3.40 -11.43 -4.59
N VAL A 28 -4.64 -11.54 -5.06
CA VAL A 28 -5.71 -10.56 -4.81
C VAL A 28 -5.93 -10.30 -3.30
N SER A 29 -5.76 -11.32 -2.47
CA SER A 29 -5.88 -11.23 -1.01
C SER A 29 -4.82 -10.32 -0.38
N GLU A 30 -3.59 -10.31 -0.94
CA GLU A 30 -2.50 -9.45 -0.49
C GLU A 30 -2.70 -8.00 -0.94
N ILE A 31 -3.18 -7.79 -2.16
CA ILE A 31 -3.53 -6.46 -2.68
C ILE A 31 -4.60 -5.82 -1.78
N LYS A 32 -5.64 -6.57 -1.39
CA LYS A 32 -6.69 -6.07 -0.49
C LYS A 32 -6.12 -5.66 0.88
N LYS A 33 -5.25 -6.49 1.48
CA LYS A 33 -4.59 -6.18 2.75
C LYS A 33 -3.70 -4.93 2.63
N TYR A 34 -2.95 -4.81 1.54
CA TYR A 34 -2.10 -3.65 1.26
C TYR A 34 -2.91 -2.36 1.15
N ARG A 35 -3.96 -2.34 0.31
CA ARG A 35 -4.84 -1.17 0.14
C ARG A 35 -5.50 -0.74 1.45
N LYS A 36 -5.93 -1.69 2.29
CA LYS A 36 -6.48 -1.39 3.61
C LYS A 36 -5.46 -0.70 4.52
N ARG A 37 -4.21 -1.20 4.56
CA ARG A 37 -3.13 -0.56 5.32
C ARG A 37 -2.82 0.85 4.81
N LYS A 38 -2.74 1.03 3.48
CA LYS A 38 -2.48 2.34 2.86
C LYS A 38 -3.57 3.34 3.20
N ARG A 39 -4.86 2.95 3.11
CA ARG A 39 -6.00 3.80 3.50
C ARG A 39 -5.94 4.20 4.98
N LEU A 40 -5.69 3.23 5.87
CA LEU A 40 -5.58 3.50 7.32
C LEU A 40 -4.39 4.42 7.64
N LYS A 41 -3.28 4.32 6.90
CA LYS A 41 -2.13 5.22 7.06
C LYS A 41 -2.49 6.65 6.66
N VAL A 42 -3.17 6.81 5.52
CA VAL A 42 -3.64 8.12 5.02
C VAL A 42 -4.63 8.75 5.99
N GLU A 43 -5.59 7.98 6.47
CA GLU A 43 -6.59 8.42 7.45
C GLU A 43 -5.94 8.82 8.78
N ARG A 44 -4.95 8.06 9.25
CA ARG A 44 -4.15 8.44 10.43
C ARG A 44 -3.33 9.71 10.23
N THR A 45 -2.72 9.91 9.06
CA THR A 45 -2.01 11.16 8.78
C THR A 45 -2.95 12.35 8.70
N TYR A 46 -4.16 12.18 8.19
CA TYR A 46 -5.17 13.23 8.17
C TYR A 46 -5.63 13.58 9.60
N ILE A 47 -6.02 12.59 10.39
CA ILE A 47 -6.44 12.79 11.79
C ILE A 47 -5.30 13.35 12.65
N GLY A 48 -4.06 12.91 12.42
CA GLY A 48 -2.89 13.41 13.14
C GLY A 48 -2.55 14.85 12.78
N ALA A 49 -2.66 15.23 11.50
CA ALA A 49 -2.44 16.60 11.05
C ALA A 49 -3.55 17.56 11.52
N GLU A 50 -4.80 17.11 11.51
CA GLU A 50 -5.95 17.87 12.02
C GLU A 50 -5.87 18.07 13.55
N ALA A 51 -5.21 17.15 14.28
CA ALA A 51 -4.97 17.26 15.72
C ALA A 51 -3.73 18.09 16.10
N GLU A 52 -2.88 18.48 15.14
CA GLU A 52 -1.69 19.31 15.37
C GLU A 52 -1.94 20.79 14.99
N GLU A 53 -3.10 21.10 14.40
CA GLU A 53 -3.56 22.46 14.08
C GLU A 53 -4.37 23.15 15.20
N ASP A 54 -4.62 22.47 16.34
CA ASP A 54 -5.32 23.02 17.53
C ASP A 54 -4.36 23.48 18.65
#